data_AF-A0A0P9J5T6-F1
#
_entry.id   AF-A0A0P9J5T6-F1
#
_cell.length_a   1.000
_cell.length_b   1.000
_cell.length_c   1.000
_cell.angle_alpha   90.00
_cell.angle_beta   90.00
_cell.angle_gamma   90.00
#
_symmetry.space_group_name_H-M   'P 1'
#
loop_
_entity.id
_entity.type
_entity.pdbx_description
1 polymer ?
#
loop_
_entity_poly.entity_id
_entity_poly.type
_entity_poly.pdbx_seq_one_letter_code
_entity_poly.pdbx_strand_id
1 'polypeptide(L)'
;MDVVDTRVSGSEAQHLVRKCEQATKDKKKVLIGFRLGDLWTDVFTYEKGERASEQGVSVKARLLYISWIKVDGNMVYKAEPKSAESARRSQRARRHSCRAGSTGSRSCRASHSAPVRKT
;
A
#
# COMPACT_ATOMS: atom_id res chain seq x y z
N MET A 1 17.96 -13.41 -2.10
CA MET A 1 17.05 -12.92 -1.04
C MET A 1 16.76 -11.47 -1.35
N ASP A 2 15.58 -11.19 -1.90
CA ASP A 2 15.17 -9.84 -2.24
C ASP A 2 14.90 -9.06 -0.94
N VAL A 3 15.74 -8.07 -0.66
CA VAL A 3 15.60 -7.21 0.51
C VAL A 3 14.45 -6.23 0.25
N VAL A 4 13.48 -6.18 1.15
CA VAL A 4 12.39 -5.20 1.11
C VAL A 4 12.81 -3.98 1.91
N ASP A 5 12.90 -2.82 1.25
CA ASP A 5 13.13 -1.55 1.92
C ASP A 5 11.82 -1.09 2.56
N THR A 6 11.81 -0.94 3.88
CA THR A 6 10.61 -0.57 4.62
C THR A 6 10.81 0.71 5.41
N ARG A 7 10.04 1.74 5.07
CA ARG A 7 10.02 2.99 5.84
C ARG A 7 8.93 2.98 6.90
N VAL A 8 9.29 3.27 8.15
CA VAL A 8 8.32 3.43 9.25
C VAL A 8 7.58 4.76 9.08
N SER A 9 6.32 4.68 8.65
CA SER A 9 5.51 5.87 8.31
C SER A 9 4.32 6.06 9.25
N GLY A 10 3.84 5.01 9.92
CA GLY A 10 2.77 5.14 10.91
C GLY A 10 3.29 5.82 12.19
N SER A 11 2.61 6.88 12.66
CA SER A 11 2.99 7.61 13.88
C SER A 11 3.08 6.69 15.11
N GLU A 12 2.06 5.85 15.30
CA GLU A 12 2.03 4.87 16.39
C GLU A 12 3.16 3.83 16.25
N ALA A 13 3.39 3.37 15.01
CA ALA A 13 4.46 2.41 14.74
C ALA A 13 5.85 3.01 15.04
N GLN A 14 6.08 4.27 14.68
CA GLN A 14 7.33 4.98 15.02
C GLN A 14 7.51 5.06 16.53
N HIS A 15 6.46 5.38 17.29
CA HIS A 15 6.53 5.48 18.74
C HIS A 15 6.85 4.13 19.40
N LEU A 16 6.21 3.06 18.94
CA LEU A 16 6.45 1.70 19.42
C LEU A 16 7.86 1.19 19.09
N VAL A 17 8.37 1.47 17.89
CA VAL A 17 9.73 1.10 17.50
C VAL A 17 10.76 1.80 18.38
N ARG A 18 10.59 3.11 18.64
CA ARG A 18 11.47 3.87 19.54
C ARG A 18 11.47 3.31 20.97
N LYS A 19 10.32 2.86 21.49
CA LYS A 19 10.24 2.18 22.80
C LYS A 19 11.04 0.88 22.84
N CYS A 20 11.16 0.19 21.72
CA CYS A 20 11.92 -1.06 21.63
C CYS A 20 13.43 -0.83 21.57
N GLU A 21 13.91 0.38 21.26
CA GLU A 21 15.35 0.67 21.17
C GLU A 21 16.09 0.32 22.46
N GLN A 22 15.50 0.61 23.62
CA GLN A 22 16.13 0.28 24.91
C GLN A 22 16.25 -1.24 25.11
N ALA A 23 15.20 -2.00 24.78
CA ALA A 23 15.25 -3.46 24.87
C ALA A 23 16.32 -4.05 23.94
N THR A 24 16.51 -3.47 22.75
CA THR A 24 17.60 -3.87 21.84
C THR A 24 18.98 -3.50 22.38
N LYS A 25 19.14 -2.32 22.98
CA LYS A 25 20.40 -1.92 23.65
C LYS A 25 20.75 -2.87 24.80
N ASP A 26 19.74 -3.34 25.53
CA ASP A 26 19.87 -4.33 26.60
C ASP A 26 20.08 -5.77 26.08
N LYS A 27 20.31 -5.96 24.76
CA LYS A 27 20.48 -7.26 24.08
C LYS A 27 19.31 -8.24 24.26
N LYS A 28 18.11 -7.74 24.51
CA LYS A 28 16.88 -8.54 24.61
C LYS A 28 16.37 -8.93 23.23
N LYS A 29 15.77 -10.11 23.12
CA LYS A 29 15.18 -10.61 21.87
C LYS A 29 13.83 -9.94 21.61
N VAL A 30 13.80 -8.99 20.69
CA VAL A 30 12.57 -8.29 20.28
C VAL A 30 12.00 -8.94 19.03
N LEU A 31 10.72 -9.32 19.08
CA LEU A 31 9.95 -9.84 17.94
C LEU A 31 8.74 -8.92 17.70
N ILE A 32 8.51 -8.56 16.44
CA ILE A 32 7.43 -7.65 16.05
C ILE A 32 6.59 -8.31 14.97
N GLY A 33 5.29 -8.45 15.22
CA GLY A 33 4.32 -8.81 14.20
C GLY A 33 3.74 -7.54 13.58
N PHE A 34 3.86 -7.36 12.27
CA PHE A 34 3.42 -6.14 11.59
C PHE A 34 2.71 -6.42 10.27
N ARG A 35 2.06 -5.38 9.73
CA ARG A 35 1.48 -5.39 8.38
C ARG A 35 2.10 -4.26 7.57
N LEU A 36 2.62 -4.61 6.40
CA LEU A 36 3.09 -3.66 5.42
C LEU A 36 1.92 -3.18 4.57
N GLY A 37 1.88 -1.87 4.33
CA GLY A 37 0.94 -1.23 3.43
C GLY A 37 1.69 -0.49 2.34
N ASP A 38 0.99 -0.25 1.23
CA ASP A 38 1.50 0.49 0.07
C ASP A 38 2.84 -0.09 -0.40
N LEU A 39 2.80 -1.31 -0.95
CA LEU A 39 3.97 -1.91 -1.58
C LEU A 39 4.10 -1.36 -2.99
N TRP A 40 5.28 -0.89 -3.37
CA TRP A 40 5.59 -0.52 -4.75
C TRP A 40 6.99 -0.98 -5.14
N THR A 41 7.17 -1.20 -6.44
CA THR A 41 8.46 -1.56 -7.03
C THR A 41 9.14 -0.30 -7.56
N ASP A 42 10.40 -0.13 -7.22
CA ASP A 42 11.26 0.92 -7.72
C ASP A 42 12.37 0.27 -8.57
N VAL A 43 12.35 0.55 -9.87
CA VAL A 43 13.36 0.04 -10.81
C VAL A 43 14.46 1.07 -10.88
N PHE A 44 15.67 0.67 -10.53
CA PHE A 44 16.83 1.56 -10.53
C PHE A 44 17.96 0.95 -11.35
N THR A 45 18.78 1.81 -11.93
CA THR A 45 19.96 1.39 -12.68
C THR A 45 21.17 1.51 -11.78
N TYR A 46 21.99 0.46 -11.71
CA TYR A 46 23.26 0.53 -10.99
C TYR A 46 24.23 1.44 -11.75
N GLU A 47 24.63 2.56 -11.15
CA GLU A 47 25.54 3.51 -11.80
C GLU A 47 27.03 3.10 -11.70
N LYS A 48 27.40 2.29 -10.70
CA LYS A 48 28.79 1.94 -10.40
C LYS A 48 28.93 0.50 -9.93
N GLY A 49 30.10 -0.09 -10.17
CA GLY A 49 30.47 -1.44 -9.73
C GLY A 49 30.42 -2.47 -10.86
N GLU A 50 30.60 -3.75 -10.52
CA GLU A 50 30.65 -4.88 -11.47
C GLU A 50 29.33 -5.10 -12.22
N ARG A 51 28.22 -4.64 -11.64
CA ARG A 51 26.86 -4.68 -12.20
C ARG A 51 26.42 -3.33 -12.78
N ALA A 52 27.36 -2.42 -13.04
CA ALA A 52 27.04 -1.12 -13.64
C ALA A 52 26.24 -1.32 -14.93
N SER A 53 25.22 -0.49 -15.14
CA SER A 53 24.22 -0.56 -16.22
C SER A 53 23.17 -1.68 -16.14
N GLU A 54 23.22 -2.58 -15.15
CA GLU A 54 22.13 -3.52 -14.92
C GLU A 54 20.91 -2.84 -14.27
N GLN A 55 19.72 -3.34 -14.58
CA GLN A 55 18.47 -2.94 -13.92
C GLN A 55 18.26 -3.75 -12.64
N GLY A 56 18.27 -3.07 -11.51
CA GLY A 56 17.83 -3.61 -10.22
C GLY A 56 16.36 -3.30 -9.97
N VAL A 57 15.70 -4.18 -9.22
CA VAL A 57 14.34 -3.94 -8.70
C VAL A 57 14.41 -3.88 -7.19
N SER A 58 14.05 -2.76 -6.61
CA SER A 58 13.86 -2.60 -5.17
C SER A 58 12.37 -2.65 -4.85
N VAL A 59 11.99 -3.49 -3.90
CA VAL A 59 10.63 -3.51 -3.37
C VAL A 59 10.60 -2.58 -2.16
N LYS A 60 9.79 -1.52 -2.24
CA LYS A 60 9.61 -0.53 -1.19
C LYS A 60 8.24 -0.68 -0.53
N ALA A 61 8.20 -0.55 0.78
CA ALA A 61 6.99 -0.68 1.58
C ALA A 61 6.90 0.38 2.68
N ARG A 62 5.68 0.63 3.17
CA ARG A 62 5.46 1.44 4.37
C ARG A 62 5.00 0.58 5.53
N LEU A 63 5.71 0.67 6.64
CA LEU A 63 5.24 0.13 7.91
C LEU A 63 4.25 1.11 8.53
N LEU A 64 2.97 0.74 8.46
CA LEU A 64 1.85 1.54 8.96
C LEU A 64 1.25 0.99 10.26
N TYR A 65 1.39 -0.32 10.49
CA TYR A 65 0.70 -0.99 11.58
C TYR A 65 1.55 -2.10 12.20
N ILE A 66 1.64 -2.08 13.53
CA ILE A 66 2.23 -3.14 14.35
C ILE A 66 1.08 -3.86 15.06
N SER A 67 0.98 -5.17 14.85
CA SER A 67 -0.02 -6.05 15.46
C SER A 67 0.33 -6.40 16.89
N TRP A 68 1.58 -6.79 17.15
CA TRP A 68 2.05 -7.17 18.48
C TRP A 68 3.56 -7.06 18.58
N ILE A 69 4.06 -6.93 19.81
CA ILE A 69 5.50 -6.91 20.13
C ILE A 69 5.74 -7.87 21.28
N LYS A 70 6.77 -8.70 21.14
CA LYS A 70 7.30 -9.55 22.21
C LYS A 70 8.74 -9.18 22.51
N VAL A 71 9.09 -9.14 23.79
CA VAL A 71 10.47 -8.95 24.27
C VAL A 71 10.80 -10.15 25.16
N ASP A 72 11.85 -10.89 24.82
CA ASP A 72 12.27 -12.14 25.49
C ASP A 72 11.12 -13.15 25.65
N GLY A 73 10.24 -13.21 24.64
CA GLY A 73 9.07 -14.08 24.64
C GLY A 73 7.82 -13.50 25.31
N ASN A 74 7.94 -12.42 26.08
CA ASN A 74 6.82 -11.78 26.78
C ASN A 74 6.09 -10.78 25.88
N MET A 75 4.77 -10.87 25.78
CA MET A 75 3.95 -9.97 24.96
C MET A 75 3.78 -8.61 25.67
N VAL A 76 4.55 -7.61 25.24
CA VAL A 76 4.54 -6.26 25.84
C VAL A 76 3.56 -5.32 25.17
N TYR A 77 3.15 -5.63 23.94
CA TYR A 77 2.16 -4.85 23.20
C TYR A 77 1.32 -5.76 22.31
N LYS A 78 0.02 -5.49 22.27
CA LYS A 78 -0.93 -6.10 21.35
C LYS A 78 -1.90 -5.02 20.91
N ALA A 79 -1.91 -4.70 19.63
CA ALA A 79 -2.86 -3.76 19.06
C ALA A 79 -4.26 -4.37 19.07
N GLU A 80 -5.27 -3.57 19.39
CA GLU A 80 -6.64 -3.98 19.17
C GLU A 80 -6.86 -4.22 17.68
N PRO A 81 -7.47 -5.35 17.28
CA PRO A 81 -7.74 -5.60 15.88
C PRO A 81 -8.71 -4.53 15.39
N LYS A 82 -8.21 -3.53 14.65
CA LYS A 82 -9.05 -2.64 13.85
C LYS A 82 -9.94 -3.54 12.99
N SER A 83 -11.23 -3.56 13.31
CA SER A 83 -12.19 -4.53 12.77
C SER A 83 -12.07 -4.60 11.24
N ALA A 84 -12.17 -5.82 10.70
CA ALA A 84 -12.10 -6.08 9.26
C ALA A 84 -13.10 -5.25 8.42
N GLU A 85 -14.11 -4.68 9.07
CA GLU A 85 -15.08 -3.75 8.52
C GLU A 85 -14.43 -2.45 8.00
N SER A 86 -13.43 -1.93 8.70
CA SER A 86 -12.69 -0.72 8.27
C SER A 86 -11.86 -0.98 7.02
N ALA A 87 -11.25 -2.17 6.92
CA ALA A 87 -10.47 -2.58 5.75
C ALA A 87 -11.37 -2.85 4.53
N ARG A 88 -12.53 -3.51 4.72
CA ARG A 88 -13.54 -3.71 3.68
C ARG A 88 -14.16 -2.39 3.22
N ARG A 89 -14.41 -1.42 4.12
CA ARG A 89 -14.96 -0.10 3.75
C ARG A 89 -14.00 0.68 2.85
N SER A 90 -12.70 0.65 3.12
CA SER A 90 -11.68 1.27 2.26
C SER A 90 -11.57 0.58 0.89
N GLN A 91 -11.68 -0.75 0.83
CA GLN A 91 -11.68 -1.49 -0.44
C GLN A 91 -12.98 -1.26 -1.24
N ARG A 92 -14.13 -1.15 -0.56
CA ARG A 92 -15.43 -0.87 -1.19
C ARG A 92 -15.53 0.57 -1.68
N ALA A 93 -15.00 1.54 -0.92
CA ALA A 93 -14.93 2.93 -1.35
C ALA A 93 -14.08 3.11 -2.62
N ARG A 94 -12.93 2.42 -2.70
CA ARG A 94 -12.10 2.39 -3.92
C ARG A 94 -12.78 1.71 -5.12
N ARG A 95 -13.65 0.72 -4.89
CA ARG A 95 -14.43 0.07 -5.96
C ARG A 95 -15.57 0.96 -6.50
N HIS A 96 -16.12 1.86 -5.67
CA HIS A 96 -17.20 2.75 -6.10
C HIS A 96 -16.73 3.97 -6.91
N SER A 97 -15.44 4.34 -6.86
CA SER A 97 -14.92 5.41 -7.73
C SER A 97 -14.69 4.98 -9.18
N CYS A 98 -14.77 3.67 -9.48
CA CYS A 98 -14.52 3.14 -10.84
C CYS A 98 -15.80 2.87 -11.65
N ARG A 99 -17.00 3.17 -11.14
CA ARG A 99 -18.28 2.84 -11.81
C ARG A 99 -19.17 4.07 -12.03
N ALA A 100 -18.59 5.16 -12.53
CA ALA A 100 -19.33 6.29 -13.09
C ALA A 100 -18.76 6.63 -14.48
N GLY A 101 -19.09 5.78 -15.45
CA GLY A 101 -18.62 5.93 -16.82
C GLY A 101 -19.39 5.07 -17.82
N SER A 102 -20.68 4.81 -17.60
CA SER A 102 -21.58 4.38 -18.66
C SER A 102 -23.03 4.51 -18.20
N THR A 103 -23.79 5.38 -18.86
CA THR A 103 -25.01 5.05 -19.62
C THR A 103 -25.93 6.26 -19.78
N GLY A 104 -26.10 6.67 -21.05
CA GLY A 104 -27.38 7.03 -21.65
C GLY A 104 -28.08 8.31 -21.20
N SER A 105 -28.03 9.34 -22.05
CA SER A 105 -29.15 10.28 -22.21
C SER A 105 -29.71 10.14 -23.62
N ARG A 106 -30.90 9.53 -23.72
CA ARG A 106 -31.79 9.67 -24.88
C ARG A 106 -32.50 11.02 -24.75
N SER A 107 -32.57 11.78 -25.84
CA SER A 107 -33.68 12.70 -26.07
C SER A 107 -34.01 12.78 -27.57
N CYS A 108 -35.22 12.33 -27.87
CA CYS A 108 -36.03 12.50 -29.09
C CYS A 108 -36.14 13.98 -29.50
N ARG A 109 -36.16 14.38 -30.77
CA ARG A 109 -37.22 14.38 -31.83
C ARG A 109 -36.60 15.18 -33.02
N ALA A 110 -37.03 15.19 -34.28
CA ALA A 110 -38.00 14.48 -35.11
C ALA A 110 -37.65 14.85 -36.58
N SER A 111 -37.93 13.92 -37.50
CA SER A 111 -38.36 14.09 -38.90
C SER A 111 -37.77 15.23 -39.78
N HIS A 112 -37.18 14.90 -40.92
CA HIS A 112 -37.86 14.84 -42.23
C HIS A 112 -36.92 14.32 -43.34
N SER A 113 -37.40 13.29 -44.03
CA SER A 113 -37.32 13.03 -45.49
C SER A 113 -36.00 13.24 -46.26
N ALA A 114 -35.43 12.13 -46.76
CA ALA A 114 -34.52 12.08 -47.92
C ALA A 114 -35.32 12.05 -49.24
N PRO A 115 -34.72 11.90 -50.46
CA PRO A 115 -33.36 12.18 -50.97
C PRO A 115 -33.41 13.01 -52.29
N VAL A 116 -32.27 13.29 -52.96
CA VAL A 116 -32.02 13.08 -54.42
C VAL A 116 -30.76 13.81 -54.92
N ARG A 117 -30.02 13.12 -55.81
CA ARG A 117 -28.79 13.48 -56.53
C ARG A 117 -28.95 14.64 -57.54
N LYS A 118 -27.84 15.37 -57.78
CA LYS A 118 -27.25 15.86 -59.07
C LYS A 118 -26.29 17.01 -58.71
N THR A 119 -25.13 17.22 -59.32
CA THR A 119 -24.56 16.91 -60.65
C THR A 119 -23.10 16.54 -60.52
#